data_AF-A0A7C5P4T0-F1
#
_entry.id   AF-A0A7C5P4T0-F1
#
_cell.length_a   1.000
_cell.length_b   1.000
_cell.length_c   1.000
_cell.angle_alpha   90.00
_cell.angle_beta   90.00
_cell.angle_gamma   90.00
#
_symmetry.space_group_name_H-M   'P 1'
#
loop_
_entity.id
_entity.type
_entity.pdbx_description
1 polymer ?
#
loop_
_entity_poly.entity_id
_entity_poly.type
_entity_poly.pdbx_seq_one_letter_code
_entity_poly.pdbx_strand_id
1 'polypeptide(L)'
;MREEMEHSLFDVRRVPFSYFGSWLSLRIPERETELHFCNYHGGANKLFPVQVLSGGKVVRPAISAQPWVLELRHGAGRIEICFASTRTVRMRGQGLKLQFGGKNLTYRVGPNLVTFNKPHTGRYQVEMLHGTMEVQRLEPAQPLYPTVGVVSPAADGRWELAIDQYFSTWVRPPRKSFDDCVGASKRSFHAFLKTMPASRPQDAKARTLAAYIVWASTVEPYMLITRPTVLMSKNWMCKVWSWDQCFNAMALAKGQPALALDQMLILVDHQDEFGAYPDAINDRLAHYNFSKPPVHGWAFSEMLKRMPRPPSAKVMKIMYRSLSRQADWWMTHRRMPGALCPYYLHGNDSGWDNSTMFRKGVPL
;
A
#
# COMPACT_ATOMS: atom_id res chain seq x y z
N MET A 1 -19.14 -24.85 -1.91
CA MET A 1 -18.12 -23.82 -2.19
C MET A 1 -18.68 -22.53 -2.82
N ARG A 2 -20.02 -22.31 -2.82
CA ARG A 2 -20.69 -21.17 -3.46
C ARG A 2 -21.27 -20.13 -2.48
N GLU A 3 -21.19 -20.35 -1.16
CA GLU A 3 -21.89 -19.52 -0.16
C GLU A 3 -21.01 -18.47 0.57
N GLU A 4 -19.67 -18.49 0.41
CA GLU A 4 -18.80 -17.47 1.03
C GLU A 4 -18.72 -16.14 0.23
N MET A 5 -19.39 -16.01 -0.92
CA MET A 5 -19.15 -14.94 -1.90
C MET A 5 -20.21 -13.83 -1.95
N GLU A 6 -21.24 -13.83 -1.10
CA GLU A 6 -22.33 -12.85 -1.21
C GLU A 6 -22.04 -11.46 -0.64
N HIS A 7 -20.96 -11.25 0.13
CA HIS A 7 -20.73 -9.95 0.78
C HIS A 7 -19.31 -9.44 0.63
N SER A 8 -19.17 -8.26 0.00
CA SER A 8 -17.93 -7.48 -0.02
C SER A 8 -17.43 -7.23 1.41
N LEU A 9 -16.15 -7.48 1.66
CA LEU A 9 -15.54 -7.19 2.96
C LEU A 9 -15.33 -5.68 3.14
N PHE A 10 -14.96 -4.96 2.07
CA PHE A 10 -14.67 -3.53 2.10
C PHE A 10 -15.09 -2.80 0.81
N ASP A 11 -15.17 -1.48 0.91
CA ASP A 11 -15.38 -0.56 -0.23
C ASP A 11 -14.03 -0.02 -0.70
N VAL A 12 -13.72 -0.20 -1.98
CA VAL A 12 -12.47 0.28 -2.61
C VAL A 12 -12.33 1.80 -2.69
N ARG A 13 -13.38 2.56 -2.34
CA ARG A 13 -13.29 4.01 -2.07
C ARG A 13 -12.62 4.33 -0.73
N ARG A 14 -12.78 3.43 0.24
CA ARG A 14 -12.29 3.60 1.61
C ARG A 14 -11.01 2.81 1.88
N VAL A 15 -10.92 1.59 1.34
CA VAL A 15 -9.82 0.67 1.58
C VAL A 15 -9.28 0.15 0.25
N PRO A 16 -8.03 0.45 -0.14
CA PRO A 16 -7.46 -0.03 -1.39
C PRO A 16 -7.39 -1.56 -1.48
N PHE A 17 -7.71 -2.12 -2.65
CA PHE A 17 -7.44 -3.53 -2.96
C PHE A 17 -5.96 -3.71 -3.25
N SER A 18 -5.23 -4.44 -2.40
CA SER A 18 -3.77 -4.58 -2.48
C SER A 18 -3.31 -5.95 -1.98
N TYR A 19 -2.00 -6.16 -1.90
CA TYR A 19 -1.37 -7.40 -1.50
C TYR A 19 -0.22 -7.13 -0.52
N PHE A 20 0.00 -8.04 0.44
CA PHE A 20 1.10 -7.90 1.40
C PHE A 20 2.46 -7.80 0.73
N GLY A 21 3.19 -6.75 1.05
CA GLY A 21 4.48 -6.42 0.47
C GLY A 21 4.39 -5.61 -0.82
N SER A 22 3.20 -5.47 -1.44
CA SER A 22 3.07 -4.76 -2.71
C SER A 22 3.08 -3.24 -2.54
N TRP A 23 3.70 -2.53 -3.47
CA TRP A 23 3.58 -1.08 -3.61
C TRP A 23 2.42 -0.65 -4.53
N LEU A 24 1.58 -1.59 -4.97
CA LEU A 24 0.49 -1.36 -5.92
C LEU A 24 -0.88 -1.55 -5.27
N SER A 25 -1.91 -0.94 -5.82
CA SER A 25 -3.30 -1.23 -5.45
C SER A 25 -4.28 -0.89 -6.58
N LEU A 26 -5.53 -1.31 -6.39
CA LEU A 26 -6.68 -0.75 -7.08
C LEU A 26 -7.62 -0.08 -6.08
N ARG A 27 -8.06 1.14 -6.38
CA ARG A 27 -8.99 1.91 -5.52
C ARG A 27 -9.77 2.94 -6.32
N ILE A 28 -10.82 3.52 -5.73
CA ILE A 28 -11.48 4.71 -6.26
C ILE A 28 -11.02 5.90 -5.40
N PRO A 29 -10.14 6.79 -5.90
CA PRO A 29 -9.74 7.97 -5.13
C PRO A 29 -10.91 8.93 -4.86
N GLU A 30 -10.81 9.77 -3.82
CA GLU A 30 -11.92 10.58 -3.28
C GLU A 30 -12.65 11.46 -4.31
N ARG A 31 -11.91 12.01 -5.28
CA ARG A 31 -12.45 12.89 -6.33
C ARG A 31 -12.75 12.17 -7.64
N GLU A 32 -12.65 10.85 -7.66
CA GLU A 32 -12.80 10.03 -8.86
C GLU A 32 -14.07 9.19 -8.78
N THR A 33 -14.63 8.87 -9.95
CA THR A 33 -15.80 7.99 -10.06
C THR A 33 -15.42 6.58 -10.50
N GLU A 34 -14.19 6.40 -10.98
CA GLU A 34 -13.67 5.19 -11.62
C GLU A 34 -12.63 4.50 -10.75
N LEU A 35 -12.55 3.17 -10.89
CA LEU A 35 -11.46 2.38 -10.31
C LEU A 35 -10.15 2.80 -10.96
N HIS A 36 -9.11 2.97 -10.16
CA HIS A 36 -7.78 3.36 -10.61
C HIS A 36 -6.75 2.35 -10.15
N PHE A 37 -5.80 2.07 -11.04
CA PHE A 37 -4.55 1.43 -10.67
C PHE A 37 -3.64 2.48 -10.02
N CYS A 38 -3.08 2.16 -8.85
CA CYS A 38 -2.26 3.07 -8.07
C CYS A 38 -0.91 2.44 -7.74
N ASN A 39 0.09 3.29 -7.49
CA ASN A 39 1.34 2.90 -6.85
C ASN A 39 1.66 3.85 -5.69
N TYR A 40 2.51 3.39 -4.78
CA TYR A 40 2.83 4.10 -3.55
C TYR A 40 4.30 4.56 -3.43
N HIS A 41 5.10 4.38 -4.48
CA HIS A 41 6.49 4.82 -4.50
C HIS A 41 6.58 6.35 -4.51
N GLY A 42 7.21 6.94 -3.50
CA GLY A 42 7.30 8.38 -3.30
C GLY A 42 6.01 9.06 -2.82
N GLY A 43 4.92 8.32 -2.62
CA GLY A 43 3.62 8.86 -2.22
C GLY A 43 2.44 8.22 -2.96
N ALA A 44 1.23 8.75 -2.76
CA ALA A 44 0.00 8.22 -3.36
C ALA A 44 -0.13 8.59 -4.84
N ASN A 45 0.34 7.74 -5.75
CA ASN A 45 0.28 7.99 -7.19
C ASN A 45 -0.93 7.28 -7.83
N LYS A 46 -1.81 8.07 -8.46
CA LYS A 46 -2.88 7.58 -9.32
C LYS A 46 -2.32 7.36 -10.73
N LEU A 47 -2.18 6.11 -11.17
CA LEU A 47 -1.60 5.82 -12.48
C LEU A 47 -2.61 6.03 -13.59
N PHE A 48 -3.62 5.19 -13.65
CA PHE A 48 -4.62 5.22 -14.71
C PHE A 48 -5.96 4.63 -14.27
N PRO A 49 -7.07 5.13 -14.82
CA PRO A 49 -8.37 4.53 -14.64
C PRO A 49 -8.42 3.13 -15.27
N VAL A 50 -9.26 2.28 -14.69
CA VAL A 50 -9.61 0.93 -15.11
C VAL A 50 -11.11 0.96 -15.39
N GLN A 51 -11.46 1.00 -16.66
CA GLN A 51 -12.82 1.18 -17.16
C GLN A 51 -13.37 -0.14 -17.71
N VAL A 52 -14.61 -0.44 -17.34
CA VAL A 52 -15.34 -1.61 -17.86
C VAL A 52 -16.12 -1.18 -19.09
N LEU A 53 -16.00 -1.97 -20.15
CA LEU A 53 -16.67 -1.72 -21.42
C LEU A 53 -17.72 -2.81 -21.68
N SER A 54 -18.97 -2.40 -21.94
CA SER A 54 -20.08 -3.27 -22.36
C SER A 54 -20.76 -2.64 -23.58
N GLY A 55 -20.97 -3.42 -24.65
CA GLY A 55 -21.53 -2.90 -25.91
C GLY A 55 -20.74 -1.72 -26.50
N GLY A 56 -19.42 -1.68 -26.29
CA GLY A 56 -18.56 -0.58 -26.75
C GLY A 56 -18.62 0.72 -25.92
N LYS A 57 -19.43 0.76 -24.85
CA LYS A 57 -19.57 1.93 -23.97
C LYS A 57 -18.95 1.68 -22.60
N VAL A 58 -18.39 2.73 -22.00
CA VAL A 58 -17.94 2.68 -20.59
C VAL A 58 -19.18 2.54 -19.70
N VAL A 59 -19.17 1.52 -18.84
CA VAL A 59 -20.24 1.22 -17.90
C VAL A 59 -19.73 1.22 -16.47
N ARG A 60 -20.62 1.51 -15.52
CA ARG A 60 -20.30 1.45 -14.10
C ARG A 60 -20.59 0.04 -13.58
N PRO A 61 -19.57 -0.75 -13.19
CA PRO A 61 -19.79 -2.08 -12.66
C PRO A 61 -20.22 -2.02 -11.19
N ALA A 62 -20.95 -3.04 -10.73
CA ALA A 62 -21.01 -3.38 -9.32
C ALA A 62 -19.65 -3.96 -8.89
N ILE A 63 -19.12 -3.49 -7.76
CA ILE A 63 -17.79 -3.87 -7.26
C ILE A 63 -17.95 -4.63 -5.95
N SER A 64 -17.36 -5.82 -5.88
CA SER A 64 -17.22 -6.58 -4.63
C SER A 64 -15.75 -6.89 -4.38
N ALA A 65 -15.30 -6.74 -3.14
CA ALA A 65 -13.90 -6.87 -2.78
C ALA A 65 -13.72 -7.84 -1.60
N GLN A 66 -12.87 -8.84 -1.83
CA GLN A 66 -12.27 -9.67 -0.81
C GLN A 66 -10.77 -9.41 -0.76
N PRO A 67 -10.07 -9.80 0.31
CA PRO A 67 -8.61 -9.66 0.40
C PRO A 67 -7.82 -10.30 -0.75
N TRP A 68 -8.39 -11.32 -1.42
CA TRP A 68 -7.72 -12.09 -2.46
C TRP A 68 -8.24 -11.87 -3.88
N VAL A 69 -9.44 -11.28 -4.04
CA VAL A 69 -10.04 -11.03 -5.35
C VAL A 69 -10.93 -9.79 -5.30
N LEU A 70 -10.82 -8.96 -6.33
CA LEU A 70 -11.70 -7.84 -6.63
C LEU A 70 -12.52 -8.21 -7.86
N GLU A 71 -13.84 -8.12 -7.77
CA GLU A 71 -14.76 -8.50 -8.83
C GLU A 71 -15.56 -7.29 -9.30
N LEU A 72 -15.67 -7.15 -10.62
CA LEU A 72 -16.45 -6.12 -11.31
C LEU A 72 -17.54 -6.83 -12.12
N ARG A 73 -18.82 -6.54 -11.86
CA ARG A 73 -19.96 -7.15 -12.56
C ARG A 73 -20.82 -6.11 -13.28
N HIS A 74 -21.27 -6.45 -14.48
CA HIS A 74 -22.25 -5.67 -15.22
C HIS A 74 -23.07 -6.58 -16.16
N GLY A 75 -24.38 -6.63 -15.98
CA GLY A 75 -25.23 -7.60 -16.67
C GLY A 75 -24.79 -9.04 -16.38
N ALA A 76 -24.69 -9.87 -17.43
CA ALA A 76 -24.18 -11.24 -17.35
C ALA A 76 -22.62 -11.32 -17.34
N GLY A 77 -21.95 -10.19 -17.55
CA GLY A 77 -20.50 -10.13 -17.68
C GLY A 77 -19.78 -9.91 -16.35
N ARG A 78 -18.53 -10.39 -16.26
CA ARG A 78 -17.68 -10.22 -15.07
C ARG A 78 -16.21 -10.00 -15.41
N ILE A 79 -15.51 -9.28 -14.55
CA ILE A 79 -14.05 -9.15 -14.52
C ILE A 79 -13.57 -9.46 -13.10
N GLU A 80 -12.55 -10.28 -12.98
CA GLU A 80 -11.91 -10.64 -11.72
C GLU A 80 -10.46 -10.17 -11.73
N ILE A 81 -10.02 -9.59 -10.62
CA ILE A 81 -8.68 -9.01 -10.45
C ILE A 81 -8.05 -9.60 -9.20
N CYS A 82 -6.82 -10.08 -9.29
CA CYS A 82 -6.07 -10.59 -8.15
C CYS A 82 -4.58 -10.24 -8.24
N PHE A 83 -3.86 -10.39 -7.14
CA PHE A 83 -2.40 -10.26 -7.13
C PHE A 83 -1.77 -11.65 -7.23
N ALA A 84 -0.81 -11.80 -8.15
CA ALA A 84 0.02 -13.01 -8.25
C ALA A 84 1.31 -12.90 -7.42
N SER A 85 1.77 -11.68 -7.15
CA SER A 85 2.97 -11.37 -6.37
C SER A 85 2.90 -9.92 -5.85
N THR A 86 3.95 -9.44 -5.18
CA THR A 86 4.07 -8.03 -4.77
C THR A 86 4.11 -7.05 -5.96
N ARG A 87 4.40 -7.53 -7.17
CA ARG A 87 4.62 -6.70 -8.37
C ARG A 87 3.77 -7.09 -9.57
N THR A 88 2.99 -8.16 -9.48
CA THR A 88 2.16 -8.68 -10.58
C THR A 88 0.69 -8.67 -10.21
N VAL A 89 -0.10 -7.95 -10.99
CA VAL A 89 -1.57 -7.99 -10.95
C VAL A 89 -2.07 -8.83 -12.13
N ARG A 90 -3.07 -9.67 -11.88
CA ARG A 90 -3.76 -10.49 -12.88
C ARG A 90 -5.19 -10.00 -13.03
N MET A 91 -5.67 -10.01 -14.26
CA MET A 91 -7.05 -9.69 -14.57
C MET A 91 -7.59 -10.69 -15.58
N ARG A 92 -8.79 -11.22 -15.36
CA ARG A 92 -9.52 -12.03 -16.34
C ARG A 92 -10.94 -11.49 -16.50
N GLY A 93 -11.52 -11.64 -17.68
CA GLY A 93 -12.88 -11.21 -17.95
C GLY A 93 -13.65 -12.19 -18.82
N GLN A 94 -14.97 -12.18 -18.65
CA GLN A 94 -15.92 -12.91 -19.46
C GLN A 94 -17.10 -11.99 -19.81
N GLY A 95 -17.42 -11.87 -21.10
CA GLY A 95 -18.55 -11.06 -21.60
C GLY A 95 -18.40 -9.54 -21.41
N LEU A 96 -17.26 -9.06 -20.93
CA LEU A 96 -16.92 -7.63 -20.80
C LEU A 96 -15.56 -7.37 -21.43
N LYS A 97 -15.35 -6.14 -21.89
CA LYS A 97 -14.03 -5.62 -22.27
C LYS A 97 -13.45 -4.76 -21.14
N LEU A 98 -12.14 -4.57 -21.15
CA LEU A 98 -11.45 -3.68 -20.20
C LEU A 98 -10.69 -2.60 -20.96
N GLN A 99 -10.76 -1.37 -20.48
CA GLN A 99 -9.92 -0.27 -20.94
C GLN A 99 -9.11 0.30 -19.79
N PHE A 100 -7.81 0.52 -20.00
CA PHE A 100 -6.98 1.23 -19.03
C PHE A 100 -5.86 2.01 -19.72
N GLY A 101 -5.38 3.07 -19.08
CA GLY A 101 -4.34 3.95 -19.63
C GLY A 101 -4.66 5.43 -19.48
N GLY A 102 -4.38 6.23 -20.49
CA GLY A 102 -4.52 7.69 -20.48
C GLY A 102 -3.15 8.36 -20.68
N LYS A 103 -2.72 9.19 -19.72
CA LYS A 103 -1.44 9.93 -19.79
C LYS A 103 -0.23 9.01 -19.54
N ASN A 104 0.07 8.11 -20.48
CA ASN A 104 1.18 7.14 -20.44
C ASN A 104 1.89 7.10 -21.80
N LEU A 105 3.19 6.83 -21.77
CA LEU A 105 3.95 6.44 -22.96
C LEU A 105 3.74 4.93 -23.16
N THR A 106 3.11 4.52 -24.26
CA THR A 106 2.80 3.10 -24.49
C THR A 106 3.44 2.60 -25.78
N TYR A 107 4.10 1.45 -25.71
CA TYR A 107 4.74 0.84 -26.87
C TYR A 107 4.67 -0.68 -26.81
N ARG A 108 4.57 -1.30 -27.99
CA ARG A 108 4.53 -2.76 -28.14
C ARG A 108 5.95 -3.30 -28.17
N VAL A 109 6.20 -4.34 -27.38
CA VAL A 109 7.53 -5.01 -27.28
C VAL A 109 7.47 -6.48 -27.69
N GLY A 110 6.30 -6.95 -28.13
CA GLY A 110 6.08 -8.29 -28.66
C GLY A 110 4.62 -8.49 -29.08
N PRO A 111 4.27 -9.64 -29.68
CA PRO A 111 2.91 -9.90 -30.19
C PRO A 111 1.83 -9.72 -29.12
N ASN A 112 2.04 -10.27 -27.92
CA ASN A 112 1.15 -10.19 -26.77
C ASN A 112 1.68 -9.29 -25.64
N LEU A 113 2.69 -8.47 -25.92
CA LEU A 113 3.41 -7.67 -24.92
C LEU A 113 3.34 -6.18 -25.24
N VAL A 114 2.83 -5.40 -24.28
CA VAL A 114 2.75 -3.94 -24.37
C VAL A 114 3.21 -3.32 -23.06
N THR A 115 4.12 -2.35 -23.13
CA THR A 115 4.61 -1.62 -21.97
C THR A 115 3.84 -0.31 -21.82
N PHE A 116 3.33 -0.05 -20.63
CA PHE A 116 2.88 1.27 -20.19
C PHE A 116 3.98 1.90 -19.34
N ASN A 117 4.60 2.95 -19.85
CA ASN A 117 5.64 3.71 -19.16
C ASN A 117 5.04 4.97 -18.55
N LYS A 118 5.18 5.08 -17.23
CA LYS A 118 4.81 6.26 -16.45
C LYS A 118 6.08 6.92 -15.90
N PRO A 119 6.52 8.03 -16.52
CA PRO A 119 7.70 8.75 -16.06
C PRO A 119 7.69 8.95 -14.54
N HIS A 120 8.85 8.77 -13.90
CA HIS A 120 9.08 8.90 -12.46
C HIS A 120 8.37 7.89 -11.53
N THR A 121 7.42 7.08 -12.01
CA THR A 121 6.74 6.08 -11.16
C THR A 121 7.10 4.64 -11.50
N GLY A 122 7.33 4.32 -12.77
CA GLY A 122 7.79 3.00 -13.20
C GLY A 122 7.21 2.57 -14.54
N ARG A 123 7.54 1.34 -14.94
CA ARG A 123 7.00 0.69 -16.13
C ARG A 123 6.13 -0.49 -15.74
N TYR A 124 5.09 -0.70 -16.54
CA TYR A 124 4.08 -1.73 -16.33
C TYR A 124 3.98 -2.56 -17.59
N GLN A 125 4.54 -3.76 -17.55
CA GLN A 125 4.48 -4.70 -18.66
C GLN A 125 3.15 -5.41 -18.63
N VAL A 126 2.34 -5.19 -19.66
CA VAL A 126 1.13 -5.96 -19.90
C VAL A 126 1.47 -7.14 -20.80
N GLU A 127 1.09 -8.32 -20.36
CA GLU A 127 1.13 -9.55 -21.13
C GLU A 127 -0.29 -10.09 -21.28
N MET A 128 -0.76 -10.21 -22.53
CA MET A 128 -1.99 -10.92 -22.83
C MET A 128 -1.73 -12.43 -22.79
N LEU A 129 -2.45 -13.13 -21.91
CA LEU A 129 -2.41 -14.58 -21.75
C LEU A 129 -3.53 -15.26 -22.54
N HIS A 130 -4.66 -14.56 -22.72
CA HIS A 130 -5.78 -14.97 -23.56
C HIS A 130 -6.55 -13.74 -24.06
N GLY A 131 -7.11 -13.81 -25.26
CA GLY A 131 -7.70 -12.63 -25.92
C GLY A 131 -6.65 -11.69 -26.51
N THR A 132 -7.04 -10.44 -26.75
CA THR A 132 -6.17 -9.45 -27.43
C THR A 132 -6.20 -8.10 -26.72
N MET A 133 -5.17 -7.28 -26.97
CA MET A 133 -5.16 -5.89 -26.57
C MET A 133 -4.73 -4.98 -27.72
N GLU A 134 -5.57 -4.01 -28.01
CA GLU A 134 -5.31 -2.92 -28.94
C GLU A 134 -4.87 -1.68 -28.17
N VAL A 135 -3.87 -0.97 -28.70
CA VAL A 135 -3.44 0.32 -28.14
C VAL A 135 -4.03 1.42 -28.99
N GLN A 136 -4.87 2.24 -28.39
CA GLN A 136 -5.53 3.37 -29.04
C GLN A 136 -4.88 4.68 -28.61
N ARG A 137 -4.68 5.58 -29.57
CA ARG A 137 -4.18 6.93 -29.33
C ARG A 137 -5.34 7.84 -28.98
N LEU A 138 -5.17 8.66 -27.95
CA LEU A 138 -6.14 9.69 -27.59
C LEU A 138 -5.89 11.00 -28.33
N GLU A 139 -4.65 11.26 -28.75
CA GLU A 139 -4.28 12.39 -29.59
C GLU A 139 -3.64 11.90 -30.88
N PRO A 140 -4.30 12.02 -32.05
CA PRO A 140 -3.77 11.50 -33.31
C PRO A 140 -2.41 12.06 -33.70
N ALA A 141 -2.13 13.32 -33.32
CA ALA A 141 -0.88 14.01 -33.62
C ALA A 141 0.31 13.52 -32.77
N GLN A 142 0.06 12.77 -31.69
CA GLN A 142 1.12 12.26 -30.81
C GLN A 142 1.13 10.72 -30.84
N PRO A 143 2.17 10.09 -31.43
CA PRO A 143 2.12 8.66 -31.72
C PRO A 143 2.21 7.76 -30.46
N LEU A 144 2.74 8.25 -29.34
CA LEU A 144 3.07 7.44 -28.16
C LEU A 144 2.37 7.85 -26.87
N TYR A 145 1.68 8.99 -26.84
CA TYR A 145 1.07 9.58 -25.64
C TYR A 145 0.00 10.60 -26.07
N PRO A 146 -1.15 10.73 -25.39
CA PRO A 146 -1.71 9.82 -24.41
C PRO A 146 -2.37 8.62 -25.12
N THR A 147 -2.34 7.45 -24.46
CA THR A 147 -2.77 6.17 -25.06
C THR A 147 -3.53 5.31 -24.06
N VAL A 148 -4.47 4.52 -24.55
CA VAL A 148 -5.23 3.52 -23.77
C VAL A 148 -5.06 2.14 -24.38
N GLY A 149 -5.00 1.12 -23.54
CA GLY A 149 -5.13 -0.28 -23.94
C GLY A 149 -6.59 -0.69 -23.83
N VAL A 150 -7.12 -1.28 -24.91
CA VAL A 150 -8.45 -1.88 -24.95
C VAL A 150 -8.30 -3.38 -25.10
N VAL A 151 -8.69 -4.10 -24.05
CA VAL A 151 -8.65 -5.56 -23.96
C VAL A 151 -9.95 -6.13 -24.48
N SER A 152 -9.86 -7.06 -25.42
CA SER A 152 -11.00 -7.73 -26.03
C SER A 152 -10.95 -9.25 -25.78
N PRO A 153 -12.12 -9.88 -25.55
CA PRO A 153 -12.22 -11.34 -25.44
C PRO A 153 -11.84 -12.04 -26.75
N ALA A 154 -11.36 -13.27 -26.64
CA ALA A 154 -11.25 -14.20 -27.75
C ALA A 154 -12.64 -14.72 -28.18
N ALA A 155 -12.67 -15.65 -29.14
CA ALA A 155 -13.90 -16.26 -29.66
C ALA A 155 -14.74 -16.98 -28.59
N ASP A 156 -14.11 -17.48 -27.52
CA ASP A 156 -14.80 -18.11 -26.39
C ASP A 156 -15.39 -17.10 -25.37
N GLY A 157 -15.33 -15.81 -25.68
CA GLY A 157 -15.87 -14.74 -24.85
C GLY A 157 -15.03 -14.40 -23.62
N ARG A 158 -13.81 -14.93 -23.50
CA ARG A 158 -12.90 -14.72 -22.36
C ARG A 158 -11.62 -13.98 -22.75
N TRP A 159 -11.00 -13.32 -21.78
CA TRP A 159 -9.63 -12.81 -21.88
C TRP A 159 -8.94 -12.89 -20.53
N GLU A 160 -7.61 -12.89 -20.57
CA GLU A 160 -6.77 -12.88 -19.37
C GLU A 160 -5.46 -12.14 -19.64
N LEU A 161 -5.01 -11.36 -18.67
CA LEU A 161 -3.76 -10.62 -18.74
C LEU A 161 -3.01 -10.60 -17.40
N ALA A 162 -1.72 -10.30 -17.49
CA ALA A 162 -0.87 -9.95 -16.36
C ALA A 162 -0.30 -8.54 -16.56
N ILE A 163 -0.17 -7.79 -15.47
CA ILE A 163 0.51 -6.49 -15.41
C ILE A 163 1.64 -6.61 -14.39
N ASP A 164 2.89 -6.56 -14.86
CA ASP A 164 4.08 -6.57 -14.02
C ASP A 164 4.67 -5.19 -13.88
N GLN A 165 4.89 -4.74 -12.64
CA GLN A 165 5.69 -3.54 -12.39
C GLN A 165 7.19 -3.87 -12.46
N TYR A 166 7.93 -3.05 -13.20
CA TYR A 166 9.39 -3.10 -13.28
C TYR A 166 9.99 -1.70 -13.47
N PHE A 167 11.29 -1.57 -13.22
CA PHE A 167 11.99 -0.27 -13.27
C PHE A 167 12.97 -0.18 -14.43
N SER A 168 13.97 -1.07 -14.50
CA SER A 168 15.04 -1.05 -15.51
C SER A 168 14.89 -2.15 -16.58
N THR A 169 14.73 -3.39 -16.16
CA THR A 169 14.63 -4.54 -17.05
C THR A 169 13.44 -5.37 -16.65
N TRP A 170 12.60 -5.73 -17.62
CA TRP A 170 11.52 -6.67 -17.37
C TRP A 170 12.04 -8.08 -17.57
N VAL A 171 11.85 -8.92 -16.54
CA VAL A 171 12.05 -10.36 -16.61
C VAL A 171 10.69 -10.99 -16.38
N ARG A 172 10.23 -11.79 -17.36
CA ARG A 172 8.91 -12.41 -17.30
C ARG A 172 8.82 -13.36 -16.09
N PRO A 173 7.93 -13.09 -15.11
CA PRO A 173 7.74 -13.99 -13.97
C PRO A 173 7.06 -15.29 -14.40
N PRO A 174 7.20 -16.38 -13.61
CA PRO A 174 6.37 -17.56 -13.76
C PRO A 174 4.87 -17.22 -13.73
N ARG A 175 4.09 -17.80 -14.63
CA ARG A 175 2.64 -17.60 -14.73
C ARG A 175 1.90 -18.82 -14.19
N LYS A 176 1.41 -18.73 -12.96
CA LYS A 176 0.43 -19.70 -12.42
C LYS A 176 -0.95 -19.42 -13.01
N SER A 177 -1.88 -20.37 -12.87
CA SER A 177 -3.28 -20.12 -13.22
C SER A 177 -3.86 -18.97 -12.37
N PHE A 178 -4.89 -18.30 -12.88
CA PHE A 178 -5.55 -17.23 -12.13
C PHE A 178 -6.09 -17.74 -10.77
N ASP A 179 -6.71 -18.92 -10.77
CA ASP A 179 -7.30 -19.52 -9.56
C ASP A 179 -6.22 -19.91 -8.54
N ASP A 180 -5.03 -20.33 -8.99
CA ASP A 180 -3.89 -20.55 -8.09
C ASP A 180 -3.39 -19.25 -7.44
N CYS A 181 -3.38 -18.14 -8.19
CA CYS A 181 -3.05 -16.82 -7.65
C CYS A 181 -4.06 -16.39 -6.57
N VAL A 182 -5.36 -16.53 -6.85
CA VAL A 182 -6.43 -16.26 -5.89
C VAL A 182 -6.28 -17.15 -4.64
N GLY A 183 -6.09 -18.46 -4.84
CA GLY A 183 -5.91 -19.41 -3.75
C GLY A 183 -4.68 -19.11 -2.88
N ALA A 184 -3.56 -18.72 -3.50
CA ALA A 184 -2.36 -18.31 -2.79
C ALA A 184 -2.58 -17.04 -1.97
N SER A 185 -3.25 -16.03 -2.53
CA SER A 185 -3.59 -14.80 -1.83
C SER A 185 -4.55 -15.05 -0.66
N LYS A 186 -5.59 -15.88 -0.86
CA LYS A 186 -6.53 -16.29 0.21
C LYS A 186 -5.79 -16.96 1.37
N ARG A 187 -4.89 -17.91 1.07
CA ARG A 187 -4.06 -18.57 2.10
C ARG A 187 -3.14 -17.59 2.82
N SER A 188 -2.48 -16.69 2.10
CA SER A 188 -1.60 -15.67 2.66
C SER A 188 -2.34 -14.75 3.64
N PHE A 189 -3.49 -14.21 3.22
CA PHE A 189 -4.31 -13.37 4.09
C PHE A 189 -4.85 -14.14 5.30
N HIS A 190 -5.38 -15.34 5.12
CA HIS A 190 -5.86 -16.15 6.24
C HIS A 190 -4.75 -16.51 7.23
N ALA A 191 -3.54 -16.78 6.75
CA ALA A 191 -2.38 -17.00 7.62
C ALA A 191 -2.08 -15.73 8.45
N PHE A 192 -2.10 -14.55 7.84
CA PHE A 192 -1.91 -13.29 8.57
C PHE A 192 -3.05 -13.01 9.56
N LEU A 193 -4.31 -13.20 9.17
CA LEU A 193 -5.46 -13.02 10.04
C LEU A 193 -5.40 -13.92 11.28
N LYS A 194 -4.86 -15.14 11.17
CA LYS A 194 -4.66 -16.04 12.32
C LYS A 194 -3.64 -15.51 13.32
N THR A 195 -2.70 -14.66 12.91
CA THR A 195 -1.72 -14.08 13.83
C THR A 195 -2.24 -12.83 14.53
N MET A 196 -3.30 -12.20 14.02
CA MET A 196 -3.88 -11.01 14.65
C MET A 196 -4.61 -11.36 15.96
N PRO A 197 -4.61 -10.47 16.98
CA PRO A 197 -5.28 -10.69 18.26
C PRO A 197 -6.74 -11.10 18.10
N ALA A 198 -7.23 -12.00 18.96
CA ALA A 198 -8.64 -12.37 18.98
C ALA A 198 -9.53 -11.17 19.32
N SER A 199 -10.74 -11.14 18.79
CA SER A 199 -11.76 -10.13 19.10
C SER A 199 -12.99 -10.81 19.69
N ARG A 200 -13.89 -10.01 20.27
CA ARG A 200 -15.22 -10.49 20.64
C ARG A 200 -15.97 -10.96 19.38
N PRO A 201 -16.91 -11.93 19.46
CA PRO A 201 -17.62 -12.44 18.30
C PRO A 201 -18.30 -11.34 17.45
N GLN A 202 -18.92 -10.35 18.10
CA GLN A 202 -19.57 -9.22 17.41
C GLN A 202 -18.59 -8.33 16.62
N ASP A 203 -17.30 -8.35 16.97
CA ASP A 203 -16.26 -7.55 16.33
C ASP A 203 -15.51 -8.33 15.24
N ALA A 204 -15.89 -9.59 14.94
CA ALA A 204 -15.15 -10.46 14.02
C ALA A 204 -14.98 -9.87 12.61
N LYS A 205 -15.99 -9.15 12.11
CA LYS A 205 -15.92 -8.44 10.83
C LYS A 205 -14.93 -7.27 10.89
N ALA A 206 -14.96 -6.50 11.98
CA ALA A 206 -14.03 -5.38 12.19
C ALA A 206 -12.59 -5.87 12.35
N ARG A 207 -12.36 -6.98 13.07
CA ARG A 207 -11.05 -7.64 13.18
C ARG A 207 -10.52 -8.07 11.83
N THR A 208 -11.36 -8.72 11.02
CA THR A 208 -10.97 -9.16 9.66
C THR A 208 -10.61 -7.97 8.79
N LEU A 209 -11.38 -6.89 8.83
CA LEU A 209 -11.09 -5.66 8.10
C LEU A 209 -9.80 -4.97 8.58
N ALA A 210 -9.59 -4.85 9.89
CA ALA A 210 -8.38 -4.26 10.46
C ALA A 210 -7.13 -5.07 10.09
N ALA A 211 -7.21 -6.41 10.17
CA ALA A 211 -6.15 -7.30 9.71
C ALA A 211 -5.85 -7.08 8.23
N TYR A 212 -6.88 -6.94 7.39
CA TYR A 212 -6.71 -6.65 5.98
C TYR A 212 -6.05 -5.29 5.74
N ILE A 213 -6.44 -4.24 6.46
CA ILE A 213 -5.83 -2.90 6.32
C ILE A 213 -4.33 -2.94 6.62
N VAL A 214 -3.92 -3.62 7.70
CA VAL A 214 -2.50 -3.77 8.05
C VAL A 214 -1.77 -4.63 7.01
N TRP A 215 -2.34 -5.77 6.64
CA TRP A 215 -1.76 -6.67 5.63
C TRP A 215 -1.58 -5.98 4.28
N ALA A 216 -2.63 -5.30 3.81
CA ALA A 216 -2.65 -4.57 2.56
C ALA A 216 -1.76 -3.33 2.59
N SER A 217 -1.48 -2.73 3.74
CA SER A 217 -0.60 -1.55 3.86
C SER A 217 0.86 -1.90 4.15
N THR A 218 1.17 -3.18 4.35
CA THR A 218 2.55 -3.66 4.48
C THR A 218 3.23 -3.66 3.12
N VAL A 219 4.43 -3.09 3.03
CA VAL A 219 5.23 -2.99 1.81
C VAL A 219 6.59 -3.67 1.98
N GLU A 220 7.12 -4.20 0.87
CA GLU A 220 8.48 -4.74 0.83
C GLU A 220 9.52 -3.61 0.86
N PRO A 221 10.76 -3.89 1.33
CA PRO A 221 11.85 -2.94 1.27
C PRO A 221 12.06 -2.36 -0.13
N TYR A 222 12.21 -1.05 -0.22
CA TYR A 222 12.63 -0.35 -1.42
C TYR A 222 13.30 0.99 -1.05
N MET A 223 14.51 1.21 -1.58
CA MET A 223 15.27 2.46 -1.40
C MET A 223 15.37 2.84 0.09
N LEU A 224 14.82 3.98 0.54
CA LEU A 224 14.90 4.41 1.94
C LEU A 224 14.09 3.51 2.90
N ILE A 225 13.08 2.78 2.41
CA ILE A 225 12.42 1.77 3.24
C ILE A 225 13.25 0.49 3.16
N THR A 226 14.14 0.29 4.13
CA THR A 226 15.13 -0.82 4.15
C THR A 226 14.57 -2.13 4.72
N ARG A 227 13.34 -2.11 5.24
CA ARG A 227 12.71 -3.22 5.96
C ARG A 227 11.23 -3.37 5.59
N PRO A 228 10.65 -4.57 5.68
CA PRO A 228 9.20 -4.72 5.56
C PRO A 228 8.50 -3.79 6.56
N THR A 229 7.60 -2.93 6.07
CA THR A 229 7.05 -1.86 6.89
C THR A 229 5.58 -1.64 6.56
N VAL A 230 4.77 -1.33 7.56
CA VAL A 230 3.37 -0.91 7.43
C VAL A 230 3.34 0.60 7.18
N LEU A 231 2.85 1.01 6.01
CA LEU A 231 2.44 2.39 5.77
C LEU A 231 1.13 2.66 6.53
N MET A 232 0.93 3.84 7.10
CA MET A 232 -0.29 4.07 7.91
C MET A 232 -1.54 4.05 7.05
N SER A 233 -1.43 4.49 5.80
CA SER A 233 -2.53 4.38 4.87
C SER A 233 -2.08 4.41 3.43
N LYS A 234 -2.56 3.46 2.63
CA LYS A 234 -2.55 3.53 1.16
C LYS A 234 -3.63 4.47 0.58
N ASN A 235 -4.35 5.22 1.43
CA ASN A 235 -5.42 6.13 1.03
C ASN A 235 -4.96 7.59 0.87
N TRP A 236 -4.24 8.15 1.85
CA TRP A 236 -3.80 9.56 1.84
C TRP A 236 -2.52 9.83 2.65
N MET A 237 -2.13 8.93 3.57
CA MET A 237 -0.92 9.03 4.40
C MET A 237 0.07 7.90 4.07
N CYS A 238 0.54 7.89 2.82
CA CYS A 238 1.39 6.83 2.26
C CYS A 238 2.87 6.97 2.68
N LYS A 239 3.10 7.11 3.99
CA LYS A 239 4.41 7.20 4.62
C LYS A 239 4.43 6.33 5.87
N VAL A 240 5.56 6.34 6.58
CA VAL A 240 5.76 5.89 7.95
C VAL A 240 5.98 7.16 8.80
N TRP A 241 5.10 7.45 9.75
CA TRP A 241 5.09 8.66 10.59
C TRP A 241 5.59 8.21 11.95
N SER A 242 6.44 9.02 12.56
CA SER A 242 7.29 8.52 13.63
C SER A 242 6.51 8.00 14.85
N TRP A 243 5.39 8.63 15.22
CA TRP A 243 4.57 8.10 16.32
C TRP A 243 3.55 7.03 15.91
N ASP A 244 2.90 7.13 14.74
CA ASP A 244 1.86 6.18 14.31
C ASP A 244 2.41 4.76 14.20
N GLN A 245 3.63 4.66 13.69
CA GLN A 245 4.32 3.39 13.49
C GLN A 245 4.51 2.60 14.80
N CYS A 246 4.62 3.29 15.94
CA CYS A 246 4.68 2.68 17.26
C CYS A 246 3.42 1.84 17.58
N PHE A 247 2.24 2.35 17.23
CA PHE A 247 0.97 1.65 17.46
C PHE A 247 0.80 0.45 16.53
N ASN A 248 1.25 0.59 15.28
CA ASN A 248 1.32 -0.54 14.34
C ASN A 248 2.23 -1.65 14.89
N ALA A 249 3.42 -1.29 15.39
CA ALA A 249 4.37 -2.23 15.97
C ALA A 249 3.77 -2.99 17.18
N MET A 250 3.09 -2.27 18.09
CA MET A 250 2.40 -2.88 19.23
C MET A 250 1.30 -3.86 18.81
N ALA A 251 0.51 -3.53 17.78
CA ALA A 251 -0.55 -4.41 17.28
C ALA A 251 0.02 -5.70 16.66
N LEU A 252 1.20 -5.60 16.03
CA LEU A 252 1.89 -6.72 15.39
C LEU A 252 2.66 -7.60 16.38
N ALA A 253 3.08 -7.08 17.52
CA ALA A 253 4.05 -7.69 18.45
C ALA A 253 3.81 -9.18 18.77
N LYS A 254 2.56 -9.56 19.04
CA LYS A 254 2.20 -10.93 19.44
C LYS A 254 2.25 -11.92 18.29
N GLY A 255 1.74 -11.53 17.12
CA GLY A 255 1.53 -12.44 15.98
C GLY A 255 2.56 -12.33 14.86
N GLN A 256 3.21 -11.17 14.76
CA GLN A 256 4.19 -10.81 13.74
C GLN A 256 5.40 -10.12 14.38
N PRO A 257 6.10 -10.77 15.34
CA PRO A 257 7.15 -10.12 16.13
C PRO A 257 8.31 -9.59 15.28
N ALA A 258 8.65 -10.26 14.17
CA ALA A 258 9.68 -9.78 13.25
C ALA A 258 9.26 -8.48 12.55
N LEU A 259 8.03 -8.44 12.00
CA LEU A 259 7.49 -7.23 11.37
C LEU A 259 7.31 -6.08 12.37
N ALA A 260 6.93 -6.39 13.62
CA ALA A 260 6.84 -5.39 14.69
C ALA A 260 8.21 -4.75 15.00
N LEU A 261 9.28 -5.57 15.05
CA LEU A 261 10.64 -5.06 15.23
C LEU A 261 11.12 -4.26 14.03
N ASP A 262 10.87 -4.75 12.81
CA ASP A 262 11.23 -4.03 11.58
C ASP A 262 10.51 -2.67 11.51
N GLN A 263 9.24 -2.62 11.93
CA GLN A 263 8.47 -1.38 12.04
C GLN A 263 9.18 -0.37 12.95
N MET A 264 9.67 -0.77 14.12
CA MET A 264 10.40 0.13 15.03
C MET A 264 11.78 0.51 14.48
N LEU A 265 12.50 -0.46 13.92
CA LEU A 265 13.87 -0.28 13.43
C LEU A 265 13.94 0.63 12.20
N ILE A 266 12.86 0.77 11.43
CA ILE A 266 12.89 1.63 10.25
C ILE A 266 13.21 3.09 10.61
N LEU A 267 12.72 3.62 11.75
CA LEU A 267 13.10 4.98 12.17
C LEU A 267 14.51 5.04 12.73
N VAL A 268 14.98 3.95 13.34
CA VAL A 268 16.36 3.85 13.84
C VAL A 268 17.36 3.93 12.69
N ASP A 269 17.05 3.29 11.57
CA ASP A 269 17.87 3.32 10.35
C ASP A 269 17.99 4.75 9.76
N HIS A 270 17.08 5.67 10.13
CA HIS A 270 17.06 7.07 9.71
C HIS A 270 17.21 8.05 10.87
N GLN A 271 17.76 7.64 12.02
CA GLN A 271 18.03 8.58 13.10
C GLN A 271 19.19 9.50 12.73
N ASP A 272 19.02 10.81 12.86
CA ASP A 272 20.08 11.77 12.52
C ASP A 272 21.24 11.74 13.53
N GLU A 273 22.28 12.55 13.28
CA GLU A 273 23.46 12.64 14.14
C GLU A 273 23.17 13.23 15.54
N PHE A 274 22.10 14.00 15.69
CA PHE A 274 21.69 14.61 16.96
C PHE A 274 20.74 13.72 17.78
N GLY A 275 20.18 12.68 17.17
CA GLY A 275 19.24 11.75 17.81
C GLY A 275 17.78 11.94 17.41
N ALA A 276 17.46 12.88 16.52
CA ALA A 276 16.11 13.06 16.01
C ALA A 276 15.69 11.90 15.09
N TYR A 277 14.44 11.48 15.20
CA TYR A 277 13.81 10.68 14.15
C TYR A 277 13.14 11.60 13.12
N PRO A 278 13.03 11.16 11.86
CA PRO A 278 12.25 11.87 10.87
C PRO A 278 10.79 11.97 11.32
N ASP A 279 10.12 13.06 10.96
CA ASP A 279 8.68 13.20 11.09
C ASP A 279 7.98 12.06 10.34
N ALA A 280 8.40 11.88 9.07
CA ALA A 280 7.96 10.79 8.25
C ALA A 280 8.99 10.36 7.22
N ILE A 281 8.85 9.10 6.77
CA ILE A 281 9.64 8.52 5.68
C ILE A 281 8.73 7.81 4.67
N ASN A 282 9.09 7.85 3.40
CA ASN A 282 8.70 6.85 2.41
C ASN A 282 9.97 6.32 1.72
N ASP A 283 9.82 5.55 0.66
CA ASP A 283 10.94 4.95 -0.08
C ASP A 283 11.85 5.99 -0.76
N ARG A 284 11.42 7.24 -0.95
CA ARG A 284 12.17 8.27 -1.69
C ARG A 284 12.55 9.51 -0.88
N LEU A 285 11.83 9.79 0.20
CA LEU A 285 12.02 10.98 1.03
C LEU A 285 11.88 10.64 2.51
N ALA A 286 12.84 11.12 3.30
CA ALA A 286 12.73 11.29 4.74
C ALA A 286 12.74 12.79 5.06
N HIS A 287 11.82 13.28 5.90
CA HIS A 287 11.77 14.71 6.26
C HIS A 287 11.73 14.92 7.78
N TYR A 288 12.39 15.98 8.25
CA TYR A 288 12.64 16.27 9.68
C TYR A 288 12.06 17.63 10.11
N ASN A 289 11.24 18.24 9.24
CA ASN A 289 10.70 19.59 9.46
C ASN A 289 9.77 19.69 10.67
N PHE A 290 9.22 18.55 11.10
CA PHE A 290 8.45 18.44 12.33
C PHE A 290 8.98 17.29 13.17
N SER A 291 8.51 17.19 14.40
CA SER A 291 8.70 16.01 15.23
C SER A 291 7.36 15.32 15.48
N LYS A 292 7.37 14.25 16.28
CA LYS A 292 6.15 13.67 16.84
C LYS A 292 6.37 13.35 18.31
N PRO A 293 5.30 13.22 19.12
CA PRO A 293 5.45 12.92 20.54
C PRO A 293 6.41 11.76 20.80
N PRO A 294 7.36 11.88 21.75
CA PRO A 294 8.40 10.87 22.01
C PRO A 294 7.90 9.62 22.74
N VAL A 295 6.83 9.00 22.24
CA VAL A 295 6.21 7.81 22.84
C VAL A 295 6.95 6.51 22.54
N HIS A 296 8.08 6.56 21.82
CA HIS A 296 8.76 5.40 21.25
C HIS A 296 9.31 4.46 22.32
N GLY A 297 9.89 4.99 23.40
CA GLY A 297 10.40 4.18 24.51
C GLY A 297 9.29 3.43 25.25
N TRP A 298 8.19 4.12 25.53
CA TRP A 298 6.99 3.50 26.11
C TRP A 298 6.40 2.43 25.18
N ALA A 299 6.20 2.76 23.90
CA ALA A 299 5.62 1.85 22.93
C ALA A 299 6.51 0.62 22.70
N PHE A 300 7.83 0.77 22.68
CA PHE A 300 8.76 -0.36 22.61
C PHE A 300 8.64 -1.26 23.84
N SER A 301 8.54 -0.69 25.05
CA SER A 301 8.29 -1.45 26.28
C SER A 301 6.97 -2.24 26.21
N GLU A 302 5.89 -1.59 25.75
CA GLU A 302 4.60 -2.23 25.55
C GLU A 302 4.65 -3.34 24.48
N MET A 303 5.38 -3.11 23.40
CA MET A 303 5.62 -4.10 22.36
C MET A 303 6.33 -5.33 22.94
N LEU A 304 7.41 -5.14 23.71
CA LEU A 304 8.16 -6.23 24.34
C LEU A 304 7.29 -7.10 25.27
N LYS A 305 6.39 -6.49 26.05
CA LYS A 305 5.44 -7.23 26.91
C LYS A 305 4.48 -8.15 26.12
N ARG A 306 4.21 -7.82 24.86
CA ARG A 306 3.29 -8.57 23.98
C ARG A 306 4.00 -9.60 23.11
N MET A 307 5.31 -9.48 22.94
CA MET A 307 6.08 -10.40 22.10
C MET A 307 6.15 -11.80 22.71
N PRO A 308 6.06 -12.88 21.90
CA PRO A 308 6.19 -14.25 22.40
C PRO A 308 7.58 -14.55 22.98
N ARG A 309 8.62 -13.85 22.50
CA ARG A 309 10.01 -13.99 22.94
C ARG A 309 10.71 -12.63 22.84
N PRO A 310 11.69 -12.36 23.74
CA PRO A 310 12.47 -11.14 23.65
C PRO A 310 13.32 -11.10 22.37
N PRO A 311 13.61 -9.90 21.82
CA PRO A 311 14.58 -9.73 20.74
C PRO A 311 15.98 -10.16 21.16
N SER A 312 16.87 -10.34 20.18
CA SER A 312 18.29 -10.62 20.47
C SER A 312 18.94 -9.48 21.27
N ALA A 313 19.97 -9.82 22.06
CA ALA A 313 20.74 -8.82 22.81
C ALA A 313 21.32 -7.71 21.90
N LYS A 314 21.66 -8.03 20.65
CA LYS A 314 22.10 -7.05 19.64
C LYS A 314 21.00 -6.04 19.32
N VAL A 315 19.79 -6.50 19.02
CA VAL A 315 18.63 -5.63 18.73
C VAL A 315 18.27 -4.79 19.95
N MET A 316 18.28 -5.38 21.15
CA MET A 316 18.03 -4.65 22.39
C MET A 316 19.02 -3.51 22.61
N LYS A 317 20.33 -3.74 22.36
CA LYS A 317 21.36 -2.69 22.45
C LYS A 317 21.15 -1.58 21.42
N ILE A 318 20.79 -1.93 20.18
CA ILE A 318 20.49 -0.95 19.11
C ILE A 318 19.31 -0.06 19.52
N MET A 319 18.19 -0.68 19.93
CA MET A 319 16.99 0.04 20.34
C MET A 319 17.25 0.92 21.55
N TYR A 320 17.91 0.39 22.58
CA TYR A 320 18.27 1.18 23.77
C TYR A 320 19.10 2.41 23.40
N ARG A 321 20.19 2.23 22.63
CA ARG A 321 21.05 3.34 22.21
C ARG A 321 20.27 4.39 21.42
N SER A 322 19.44 3.96 20.46
CA SER A 322 18.67 4.88 19.62
C SER A 322 17.62 5.65 20.42
N LEU A 323 16.87 4.97 21.28
CA LEU A 323 15.85 5.58 22.13
C LEU A 323 16.45 6.56 23.15
N SER A 324 17.61 6.24 23.74
CA SER A 324 18.35 7.18 24.61
C SER A 324 18.74 8.44 23.86
N ARG A 325 19.31 8.32 22.66
CA ARG A 325 19.65 9.49 21.83
C ARG A 325 18.43 10.32 21.45
N GLN A 326 17.29 9.69 21.21
CA GLN A 326 16.04 10.41 20.95
C GLN A 326 15.58 11.19 22.19
N ALA A 327 15.63 10.58 23.37
CA ALA A 327 15.30 11.25 24.62
C ALA A 327 16.25 12.43 24.89
N ASP A 328 17.56 12.23 24.73
CA ASP A 328 18.57 13.26 24.88
C ASP A 328 18.34 14.43 23.91
N TRP A 329 17.96 14.13 22.66
CA TRP A 329 17.64 15.14 21.67
C TRP A 329 16.48 16.03 22.11
N TRP A 330 15.39 15.44 22.62
CA TRP A 330 14.26 16.21 23.16
C TRP A 330 14.67 17.10 24.35
N MET A 331 15.49 16.56 25.25
CA MET A 331 15.92 17.26 26.46
C MET A 331 17.01 18.31 26.21
N THR A 332 17.70 18.25 25.07
CA THR A 332 18.82 19.13 24.72
C THR A 332 18.45 20.15 23.64
N HIS A 333 17.79 19.72 22.57
CA HIS A 333 17.50 20.53 21.38
C HIS A 333 16.05 21.03 21.32
N ARG A 334 15.16 20.49 22.16
CA ARG A 334 13.75 20.91 22.25
C ARG A 334 13.39 21.41 23.65
N ARG A 335 14.35 21.87 24.44
CA ARG A 335 14.13 22.42 25.78
C ARG A 335 14.82 23.77 25.91
N MET A 336 14.08 24.79 26.32
CA MET A 336 14.65 26.12 26.55
C MET A 336 15.61 26.11 27.75
N PRO A 337 16.64 26.98 27.78
CA PRO A 337 17.47 27.16 28.96
C PRO A 337 16.62 27.43 30.22
N GLY A 338 16.84 26.68 31.28
CA GLY A 338 16.09 26.78 32.54
C GLY A 338 14.70 26.13 32.53
N ALA A 339 14.20 25.63 31.39
CA ALA A 339 12.93 24.92 31.35
C ALA A 339 13.06 23.47 31.84
N LEU A 340 12.01 22.98 32.50
CA LEU A 340 11.92 21.59 32.96
C LEU A 340 11.46 20.65 31.84
N CYS A 341 10.54 21.11 30.99
CA CYS A 341 9.92 20.31 29.94
C CYS A 341 10.39 20.73 28.54
N PRO A 342 10.47 19.79 27.59
CA PRO A 342 10.58 20.12 26.18
C PRO A 342 9.36 20.85 25.63
N TYR A 343 9.52 21.51 24.48
CA TYR A 343 8.48 22.28 23.79
C TYR A 343 8.16 21.74 22.39
N TYR A 344 7.00 22.12 21.89
CA TYR A 344 6.62 21.96 20.48
C TYR A 344 6.69 23.30 19.73
N LEU A 345 7.09 23.28 18.44
CA LEU A 345 7.15 24.48 17.60
C LEU A 345 5.97 24.60 16.62
N HIS A 346 5.13 23.58 16.52
CA HIS A 346 3.96 23.58 15.65
C HIS A 346 2.97 22.48 16.07
N GLY A 347 1.70 22.60 15.68
CA GLY A 347 0.67 21.56 15.91
C GLY A 347 1.10 20.18 15.40
N ASN A 348 1.68 20.14 14.21
CA ASN A 348 2.27 18.94 13.62
C ASN A 348 3.30 18.26 14.52
N ASP A 349 4.06 18.99 15.35
CA ASP A 349 5.04 18.37 16.25
C ASP A 349 4.36 17.50 17.33
N SER A 350 3.14 17.87 17.71
CA SER A 350 2.34 17.18 18.73
C SER A 350 1.45 16.07 18.16
N GLY A 351 1.27 16.02 16.84
CA GLY A 351 0.26 15.20 16.16
C GLY A 351 -1.16 15.75 16.26
N TRP A 352 -1.37 16.91 16.88
CA TRP A 352 -2.64 17.63 16.91
C TRP A 352 -2.55 18.88 16.03
N ASP A 353 -2.47 18.64 14.71
CA ASP A 353 -2.11 19.62 13.68
C ASP A 353 -2.88 20.94 13.75
N ASN A 354 -4.19 20.89 14.04
CA ASN A 354 -5.08 22.05 14.10
C ASN A 354 -5.53 22.41 15.54
N SER A 355 -4.77 22.00 16.56
CA SER A 355 -5.12 22.27 17.96
C SER A 355 -5.11 23.76 18.31
N THR A 356 -6.14 24.20 19.02
CA THR A 356 -6.27 25.57 19.53
C THR A 356 -5.25 25.91 20.62
N MET A 357 -4.54 24.92 21.17
CA MET A 357 -3.46 25.13 22.16
C MET A 357 -2.33 26.02 21.62
N PHE A 358 -2.10 26.00 20.31
CA PHE A 358 -1.08 26.80 19.64
C PHE A 358 -1.54 28.22 19.28
N ARG A 359 -2.78 28.61 19.63
CA ARG A 359 -3.37 29.91 19.25
C ARG A 359 -2.59 31.12 19.79
N LYS A 360 -1.90 30.95 20.92
CA LYS A 360 -1.11 32.04 21.54
C LYS A 360 0.34 32.10 21.02
N GLY A 361 0.70 31.26 20.05
CA GLY A 361 2.06 31.18 19.50
C GLY A 361 2.84 29.96 20.01
N VAL A 362 4.10 29.91 19.61
CA VAL A 362 5.07 28.84 19.90
C VAL A 362 6.39 29.46 20.38
N PRO A 363 7.24 28.76 21.15
CA PRO A 363 7.11 27.36 21.59
C PRO A 363 5.96 27.12 22.59
N LEU A 364 5.31 25.96 22.50
CA LEU A 364 4.32 25.48 23.48
C LEU A 364 4.94 24.47 24.45
#